data_AF-A0A428FZ22-F1
#
_entry.id   AF-A0A428FZ22-F1
#
_cell.length_a   1.000
_cell.length_b   1.000
_cell.length_c   1.000
_cell.angle_alpha   90.00
_cell.angle_beta   90.00
_cell.angle_gamma   90.00
#
_symmetry.space_group_name_H-M   'P 1'
#
loop_
_entity.id
_entity.type
_entity.pdbx_description
1 polymer ?
#
loop_
_entity_poly.entity_id
_entity_poly.type
_entity_poly.pdbx_seq_one_letter_code
_entity_poly.pdbx_strand_id
1 'polypeptide(L)'
;MNIAKIVREAREQSRLTALDFANGIFDEFIELHGDRSFRDDGAVIGGIGWLGDQAVTVVGIQKGKSLHDNLKRNFGQPHPEGYRKALRLMKQAEKFGRPVVTFINTAGAYPGVGAEERGQGEAIARNLMEMSDLKVPIIAIIIGEGGSGGALALAVANRIWMLENSIYAVLSPEGFASILWKDGSRAMEAAELMKITSHELLEMGIVDKVISEAGLSSKELLGCVKNELRVELDRLQELPLDQLIEERYQRFRKY
;
A
#
# COMPACT_ATOMS: atom_id res chain seq x y z
N MET A 1 -8.04 -20.58 -7.42
CA MET A 1 -7.92 -20.29 -5.97
C MET A 1 -9.30 -20.04 -5.38
N ASN A 2 -9.52 -20.32 -4.10
CA ASN A 2 -10.80 -20.00 -3.44
C ASN A 2 -10.76 -18.54 -2.95
N ILE A 3 -11.58 -17.67 -3.57
CA ILE A 3 -11.59 -16.24 -3.25
C ILE A 3 -11.99 -15.96 -1.80
N ALA A 4 -12.89 -16.75 -1.22
CA ALA A 4 -13.32 -16.58 0.17
C ALA A 4 -12.17 -16.83 1.14
N LYS A 5 -11.30 -17.79 0.82
CA LYS A 5 -10.05 -18.00 1.56
C LYS A 5 -9.14 -16.77 1.47
N ILE A 6 -8.92 -16.23 0.26
CA ILE A 6 -8.06 -15.06 0.03
C ILE A 6 -8.59 -13.84 0.78
N VAL A 7 -9.89 -13.53 0.66
CA VAL A 7 -10.50 -12.38 1.34
C VAL A 7 -10.39 -12.52 2.86
N ARG A 8 -10.62 -13.73 3.40
CA ARG A 8 -10.42 -14.00 4.83
C ARG A 8 -8.97 -13.77 5.24
N GLU A 9 -8.01 -14.35 4.52
CA GLU A 9 -6.58 -14.23 4.81
C GLU A 9 -6.05 -12.80 4.66
N ALA A 10 -6.56 -12.01 3.72
CA ALA A 10 -6.24 -10.59 3.58
C ALA A 10 -6.70 -9.74 4.79
N ARG A 11 -7.74 -10.22 5.48
CA ARG A 11 -8.40 -9.56 6.62
C ARG A 11 -8.04 -10.16 7.98
N GLU A 12 -7.24 -11.23 8.00
CA GLU A 12 -6.83 -11.90 9.24
C GLU A 12 -6.11 -10.96 10.19
N GLN A 13 -6.45 -11.03 11.47
CA GLN A 13 -5.86 -10.19 12.52
C GLN A 13 -4.36 -10.52 12.75
N SER A 14 -3.96 -11.75 12.40
CA SER A 14 -2.58 -12.24 12.47
C SER A 14 -1.73 -11.86 11.26
N ARG A 15 -2.33 -11.28 10.22
CA ARG A 15 -1.62 -10.89 8.99
C ARG A 15 -0.53 -9.87 9.32
N LEU A 16 0.63 -10.02 8.68
CA LEU A 16 1.75 -9.11 8.86
C LEU A 16 1.34 -7.67 8.50
N THR A 17 1.74 -6.74 9.37
CA THR A 17 1.42 -5.32 9.27
C THR A 17 2.58 -4.54 8.62
N ALA A 18 2.35 -3.29 8.22
CA ALA A 18 3.41 -2.46 7.63
C ALA A 18 4.65 -2.33 8.54
N LEU A 19 4.48 -2.26 9.86
CA LEU A 19 5.59 -2.28 10.82
C LEU A 19 6.33 -3.63 10.89
N ASP A 20 5.64 -4.75 10.67
CA ASP A 20 6.32 -6.05 10.61
C ASP A 20 7.23 -6.13 9.38
N PHE A 21 6.75 -5.63 8.24
CA PHE A 21 7.57 -5.50 7.03
C PHE A 21 8.72 -4.51 7.22
N ALA A 22 8.44 -3.32 7.77
CA ALA A 22 9.46 -2.29 7.98
C ALA A 22 10.60 -2.79 8.88
N ASN A 23 10.27 -3.36 10.05
CA ASN A 23 11.27 -3.84 11.00
C ASN A 23 11.91 -5.18 10.59
N GLY A 24 11.22 -5.99 9.79
CA GLY A 24 11.71 -7.29 9.35
C GLY A 24 12.62 -7.23 8.12
N ILE A 25 12.50 -6.16 7.31
CA ILE A 25 13.22 -6.01 6.03
C ILE A 25 14.33 -4.98 6.14
N PHE A 26 14.07 -3.84 6.77
CA PHE A 26 14.95 -2.69 6.76
C PHE A 26 15.73 -2.59 8.07
N ASP A 27 17.05 -2.48 7.94
CA ASP A 27 17.97 -2.35 9.05
C ASP A 27 17.96 -0.91 9.58
N GLU A 28 18.06 -0.73 10.90
CA GLU A 28 17.99 0.57 11.58
C GLU A 28 16.80 1.45 11.18
N PHE A 29 15.60 0.85 11.05
CA PHE A 29 14.40 1.61 10.73
C PHE A 29 14.05 2.63 11.82
N ILE A 30 13.99 3.91 11.43
CA ILE A 30 13.62 5.04 12.29
C ILE A 30 12.28 5.59 11.81
N GLU A 31 11.24 5.43 12.63
CA GLU A 31 9.92 6.00 12.37
C GLU A 31 9.91 7.52 12.52
N LEU A 32 9.23 8.21 11.60
CA LEU A 32 9.10 9.66 11.52
C LEU A 32 7.63 10.06 11.57
N HIS A 33 7.31 11.04 12.41
CA HIS A 33 5.93 11.38 12.76
C HIS A 33 5.47 12.73 12.19
N GLY A 34 4.15 12.87 12.04
CA GLY A 34 3.43 14.12 11.77
C GLY A 34 3.41 14.57 10.31
N ASP A 35 2.38 15.31 9.95
CA ASP A 35 2.19 15.94 8.62
C ASP A 35 2.73 17.38 8.54
N ARG A 36 3.10 17.97 9.70
CA ARG A 36 3.49 19.39 9.87
C ARG A 36 2.34 20.39 9.70
N SER A 37 1.10 19.93 9.72
CA SER A 37 -0.07 20.78 9.53
C SER A 37 -1.14 20.56 10.60
N PHE A 38 -1.52 19.31 10.86
CA PHE A 38 -2.66 19.00 11.71
C PHE A 38 -2.34 17.97 12.80
N ARG A 39 -1.93 16.75 12.42
CA ARG A 39 -1.72 15.65 13.39
C ARG A 39 -0.79 14.57 12.83
N ASP A 40 -0.22 13.77 13.72
CA ASP A 40 0.32 12.46 13.37
C ASP A 40 -0.80 11.41 13.32
N ASP A 41 -1.07 10.87 12.13
CA ASP A 41 -2.08 9.83 11.97
C ASP A 41 -1.49 8.45 12.30
N GLY A 42 -2.06 7.78 13.31
CA GLY A 42 -1.65 6.43 13.69
C GLY A 42 -1.84 5.41 12.56
N ALA A 43 -2.81 5.61 11.66
CA ALA A 43 -3.07 4.69 10.55
C ALA A 43 -1.96 4.67 9.50
N VAL A 44 -1.10 5.70 9.45
CA VAL A 44 0.01 5.78 8.49
C VAL A 44 1.34 5.87 9.24
N ILE A 45 2.17 4.87 9.05
CA ILE A 45 3.56 4.86 9.54
C ILE A 45 4.49 5.23 8.39
N GLY A 46 5.69 5.66 8.73
CA GLY A 46 6.74 5.84 7.75
C GLY A 46 8.02 6.35 8.37
N GLY A 47 9.11 6.19 7.66
CA GLY A 47 10.44 6.41 8.21
C GLY A 47 11.54 6.16 7.20
N ILE A 48 12.77 6.08 7.71
CA ILE A 48 13.96 5.77 6.92
C ILE A 48 14.65 4.55 7.51
N GLY A 49 15.28 3.74 6.67
CA GLY A 49 16.09 2.60 7.09
C GLY A 49 17.01 2.17 5.95
N TRP A 50 17.72 1.06 6.17
CA TRP A 50 18.67 0.53 5.22
C TRP A 50 18.16 -0.76 4.60
N LEU A 51 18.27 -0.87 3.28
CA LEU A 51 18.13 -2.12 2.54
C LEU A 51 19.51 -2.52 2.05
N GLY A 52 20.26 -3.26 2.87
CA GLY A 52 21.69 -3.47 2.63
C GLY A 52 22.46 -2.17 2.86
N ASP A 53 23.17 -1.67 1.85
CA ASP A 53 23.90 -0.41 1.87
C ASP A 53 23.11 0.78 1.30
N GLN A 54 21.86 0.54 0.88
CA GLN A 54 20.99 1.54 0.28
C GLN A 54 20.03 2.15 1.31
N ALA A 55 20.04 3.48 1.47
CA ALA A 55 19.07 4.17 2.32
C ALA A 55 17.71 4.27 1.62
N VAL A 56 16.65 3.81 2.28
CA VAL A 56 15.28 3.73 1.72
C VAL A 56 14.31 4.51 2.59
N THR A 57 13.31 5.14 1.98
CA THR A 57 12.15 5.67 2.70
C THR A 57 11.02 4.65 2.65
N VAL A 58 10.48 4.27 3.80
CA VAL A 58 9.36 3.34 3.91
C VAL A 58 8.13 4.09 4.37
N VAL A 59 6.99 3.84 3.75
CA VAL A 59 5.68 4.36 4.16
C VAL A 59 4.70 3.21 4.17
N GLY A 60 3.77 3.16 5.10
CA GLY A 60 2.75 2.11 5.05
C GLY A 60 1.51 2.40 5.85
N ILE A 61 0.43 1.73 5.47
CA ILE A 61 -0.82 1.77 6.22
C ILE A 61 -0.78 0.68 7.28
N GLN A 62 -0.86 1.10 8.53
CA GLN A 62 -0.71 0.26 9.69
C GLN A 62 -2.09 -0.12 10.23
N LYS A 63 -2.43 -1.41 10.17
CA LYS A 63 -3.48 -2.00 11.01
C LYS A 63 -2.90 -2.40 12.37
N GLY A 64 -3.76 -2.51 13.38
CA GLY A 64 -3.34 -2.95 14.70
C GLY A 64 -3.42 -4.46 14.88
N LYS A 65 -2.66 -5.01 15.82
CA LYS A 65 -2.67 -6.46 16.18
C LYS A 65 -3.64 -6.82 17.31
N SER A 66 -4.27 -5.83 17.94
CA SER A 66 -5.33 -6.01 18.93
C SER A 66 -6.42 -4.96 18.72
N LEU A 67 -7.57 -5.09 19.39
CA LEU A 67 -8.62 -4.07 19.36
C LEU A 67 -8.10 -2.70 19.84
N HIS A 68 -7.34 -2.68 20.94
CA HIS A 68 -6.77 -1.45 21.48
C HIS A 68 -5.80 -0.78 20.50
N ASP A 69 -4.97 -1.57 19.83
CA ASP A 69 -4.05 -1.09 18.80
C ASP A 69 -4.81 -0.61 17.55
N ASN A 70 -5.82 -1.37 17.09
CA ASN A 70 -6.68 -0.99 15.98
C ASN A 70 -7.38 0.35 16.23
N LEU A 71 -7.86 0.62 17.45
CA LEU A 71 -8.46 1.91 17.79
C LEU A 71 -7.45 3.06 17.65
N LYS A 72 -6.19 2.88 18.06
CA LYS A 72 -5.12 3.89 17.89
C LYS A 72 -4.73 4.09 16.43
N ARG A 73 -4.82 3.03 15.64
CA ARG A 73 -4.46 2.99 14.22
C ARG A 73 -5.65 3.21 13.28
N ASN A 74 -6.81 3.55 13.84
CA ASN A 74 -8.08 3.68 13.12
C ASN A 74 -8.36 2.51 12.17
N PHE A 75 -8.07 1.28 12.60
CA PHE A 75 -8.19 0.05 11.81
C PHE A 75 -7.45 0.09 10.46
N GLY A 76 -6.38 0.89 10.36
CA GLY A 76 -5.65 1.12 9.11
C GLY A 76 -6.47 1.90 8.09
N GLN A 77 -7.37 2.79 8.52
CA GLN A 77 -8.11 3.71 7.66
C GLN A 77 -7.57 5.12 7.86
N PRO A 78 -6.72 5.63 6.94
CA PRO A 78 -6.12 6.94 7.12
C PRO A 78 -7.13 8.08 7.05
N HIS A 79 -6.87 9.11 7.85
CA HIS A 79 -7.40 10.45 7.70
C HIS A 79 -6.55 11.26 6.70
N PRO A 80 -6.99 12.48 6.31
CA PRO A 80 -6.26 13.29 5.34
C PRO A 80 -4.82 13.60 5.78
N GLU A 81 -4.63 13.88 7.08
CA GLU A 81 -3.31 14.08 7.68
C GLU A 81 -2.36 12.88 7.50
N GLY A 82 -2.87 11.64 7.42
CA GLY A 82 -2.07 10.45 7.14
C GLY A 82 -1.50 10.45 5.72
N TYR A 83 -2.31 10.81 4.73
CA TYR A 83 -1.86 10.97 3.34
C TYR A 83 -0.91 12.16 3.17
N ARG A 84 -1.10 13.25 3.92
CA ARG A 84 -0.16 14.39 3.94
C ARG A 84 1.18 14.00 4.57
N LYS A 85 1.17 13.23 5.67
CA LYS A 85 2.37 12.65 6.28
C LYS A 85 3.11 11.76 5.29
N ALA A 86 2.41 10.85 4.60
CA ALA A 86 3.01 10.00 3.58
C ALA A 86 3.70 10.81 2.48
N LEU A 87 2.98 11.77 1.89
CA LEU A 87 3.53 12.63 0.85
C LEU A 87 4.75 13.44 1.34
N ARG A 88 4.70 13.98 2.56
CA ARG A 88 5.84 14.69 3.15
C ARG A 88 7.09 13.80 3.21
N LEU A 89 6.94 12.54 3.63
CA LEU A 89 8.04 11.58 3.70
C LEU A 89 8.56 11.21 2.31
N MET A 90 7.67 11.01 1.34
CA MET A 90 8.06 10.73 -0.05
C MET A 90 8.80 11.91 -0.70
N LYS A 91 8.38 13.15 -0.45
CA LYS A 91 9.12 14.35 -0.89
C LYS A 91 10.48 14.49 -0.19
N GLN A 92 10.60 14.07 1.06
CA GLN A 92 11.92 13.96 1.69
C GLN A 92 12.77 12.87 1.04
N ALA A 93 12.18 11.74 0.63
CA ALA A 93 12.90 10.70 -0.11
C ALA A 93 13.50 11.27 -1.41
N GLU A 94 12.66 11.95 -2.20
CA GLU A 94 13.06 12.64 -3.43
C GLU A 94 14.20 13.65 -3.20
N LYS A 95 14.07 14.52 -2.19
CA LYS A 95 15.08 15.53 -1.86
C LYS A 95 16.49 14.94 -1.64
N PHE A 96 16.55 13.72 -1.12
CA PHE A 96 17.80 13.05 -0.75
C PHE A 96 18.13 11.85 -1.65
N GLY A 97 17.40 11.68 -2.76
CA GLY A 97 17.66 10.59 -3.72
C GLY A 97 17.40 9.19 -3.17
N ARG A 98 16.55 9.03 -2.14
CA ARG A 98 16.22 7.70 -1.58
C ARG A 98 15.04 7.09 -2.36
N PRO A 99 15.09 5.80 -2.74
CA PRO A 99 13.90 5.10 -3.20
C PRO A 99 12.82 5.04 -2.12
N VAL A 100 11.59 4.81 -2.56
CA VAL A 100 10.41 4.70 -1.71
C VAL A 100 9.82 3.29 -1.82
N VAL A 101 9.54 2.68 -0.67
CA VAL A 101 8.75 1.44 -0.60
C VAL A 101 7.47 1.72 0.18
N THR A 102 6.31 1.39 -0.42
CA THR A 102 5.01 1.53 0.25
C THR A 102 4.39 0.17 0.59
N PHE A 103 3.87 0.04 1.81
CA PHE A 103 3.15 -1.15 2.27
C PHE A 103 1.67 -0.83 2.52
N ILE A 104 0.77 -1.49 1.79
CA ILE A 104 -0.64 -1.13 1.74
C ILE A 104 -1.48 -2.25 2.39
N ASN A 105 -2.17 -1.90 3.47
CA ASN A 105 -3.15 -2.75 4.14
C ASN A 105 -4.27 -1.88 4.72
N THR A 106 -5.29 -1.59 3.92
CA THR A 106 -6.41 -0.73 4.27
C THR A 106 -7.71 -1.22 3.66
N ALA A 107 -8.79 -1.16 4.43
CA ALA A 107 -10.13 -1.32 3.89
C ALA A 107 -10.59 -0.07 3.09
N GLY A 108 -9.83 1.03 3.17
CA GLY A 108 -10.11 2.31 2.52
C GLY A 108 -9.79 3.48 3.43
N ALA A 109 -9.82 4.68 2.84
CA ALA A 109 -9.70 5.92 3.58
C ALA A 109 -10.85 6.06 4.60
N TYR A 110 -10.61 6.71 5.73
CA TYR A 110 -11.63 6.85 6.77
C TYR A 110 -12.81 7.72 6.29
N PRO A 111 -14.06 7.20 6.26
CA PRO A 111 -15.22 7.91 5.72
C PRO A 111 -15.97 8.68 6.82
N GLY A 112 -15.29 9.62 7.49
CA GLY A 112 -15.84 10.38 8.62
C GLY A 112 -15.99 11.87 8.34
N VAL A 113 -16.91 12.54 9.03
CA VAL A 113 -17.17 13.99 8.90
C VAL A 113 -15.90 14.82 9.04
N GLY A 114 -15.09 14.55 10.07
CA GLY A 114 -13.83 15.27 10.25
C GLY A 114 -12.80 15.00 9.14
N ALA A 115 -12.84 13.82 8.50
CA ALA A 115 -11.97 13.55 7.35
C ALA A 115 -12.41 14.40 6.14
N GLU A 116 -13.72 14.53 5.91
CA GLU A 116 -14.27 15.38 4.85
C GLU A 116 -13.98 16.86 5.08
N GLU A 117 -14.22 17.39 6.29
CA GLU A 117 -13.92 18.78 6.68
C GLU A 117 -12.44 19.14 6.47
N ARG A 118 -11.55 18.14 6.58
CA ARG A 118 -10.11 18.30 6.40
C ARG A 118 -9.62 17.92 5.01
N GLY A 119 -10.50 17.61 4.06
CA GLY A 119 -10.17 17.37 2.67
C GLY A 119 -9.61 15.98 2.37
N GLN A 120 -10.35 14.92 2.68
CA GLN A 120 -9.97 13.53 2.35
C GLN A 120 -9.74 13.33 0.85
N GLY A 121 -10.67 13.82 0.02
CA GLY A 121 -10.53 13.78 -1.44
C GLY A 121 -9.31 14.56 -1.94
N GLU A 122 -9.03 15.74 -1.37
CA GLU A 122 -7.84 16.54 -1.73
C GLU A 122 -6.55 15.81 -1.36
N ALA A 123 -6.45 15.28 -0.15
CA ALA A 123 -5.22 14.64 0.33
C ALA A 123 -4.87 13.40 -0.51
N ILE A 124 -5.87 12.60 -0.89
CA ILE A 124 -5.72 11.47 -1.81
C ILE A 124 -5.31 11.98 -3.19
N ALA A 125 -6.09 12.89 -3.81
CA ALA A 125 -5.82 13.38 -5.16
C ALA A 125 -4.44 14.01 -5.29
N ARG A 126 -4.01 14.76 -4.28
CA ARG A 126 -2.68 15.36 -4.23
C ARG A 126 -1.57 14.31 -4.12
N ASN A 127 -1.78 13.23 -3.38
CA ASN A 127 -0.81 12.12 -3.36
C ASN A 127 -0.68 11.50 -4.77
N LEU A 128 -1.79 11.24 -5.46
CA LEU A 128 -1.75 10.67 -6.82
C LEU A 128 -0.94 11.54 -7.78
N MET A 129 -1.22 12.85 -7.78
CA MET A 129 -0.56 13.84 -8.63
C MET A 129 0.94 13.97 -8.28
N GLU A 130 1.28 14.06 -7.00
CA GLU A 130 2.66 14.31 -6.62
C GLU A 130 3.52 13.05 -6.75
N MET A 131 2.94 11.86 -6.53
CA MET A 131 3.62 10.58 -6.69
C MET A 131 3.91 10.25 -8.15
N SER A 132 3.08 10.69 -9.12
CA SER A 132 3.37 10.46 -10.53
C SER A 132 4.70 11.10 -10.94
N ASP A 133 5.03 12.25 -10.33
CA ASP A 133 6.16 13.10 -10.74
C ASP A 133 7.41 12.94 -9.84
N LEU A 134 7.37 12.07 -8.83
CA LEU A 134 8.51 11.85 -7.93
C LEU A 134 9.75 11.33 -8.69
N LYS A 135 10.89 11.97 -8.44
CA LYS A 135 12.18 11.72 -9.12
C LYS A 135 13.03 10.59 -8.52
N VAL A 136 12.39 9.66 -7.82
CA VAL A 136 13.03 8.50 -7.19
C VAL A 136 12.20 7.24 -7.47
N PRO A 137 12.80 6.04 -7.46
CA PRO A 137 12.07 4.80 -7.65
C PRO A 137 11.03 4.57 -6.56
N ILE A 138 9.86 4.05 -6.94
CA ILE A 138 8.79 3.69 -6.01
C ILE A 138 8.35 2.26 -6.28
N ILE A 139 8.33 1.43 -5.24
CA ILE A 139 7.70 0.10 -5.26
C ILE A 139 6.56 0.10 -4.24
N ALA A 140 5.34 -0.19 -4.70
CA ALA A 140 4.18 -0.35 -3.84
C ALA A 140 3.82 -1.82 -3.68
N ILE A 141 3.55 -2.26 -2.46
CA ILE A 141 3.23 -3.65 -2.14
C ILE A 141 1.90 -3.70 -1.39
N ILE A 142 0.89 -4.33 -2.00
CA ILE A 142 -0.35 -4.67 -1.29
C ILE A 142 -0.07 -5.89 -0.42
N ILE A 143 0.00 -5.67 0.89
CA ILE A 143 0.32 -6.72 1.86
C ILE A 143 -0.91 -7.26 2.57
N GLY A 144 -2.11 -6.72 2.32
CA GLY A 144 -3.38 -7.19 2.87
C GLY A 144 -4.56 -6.71 2.04
N GLU A 145 -5.35 -5.78 2.56
CA GLU A 145 -6.40 -5.16 1.77
C GLU A 145 -5.87 -3.92 1.02
N GLY A 146 -6.20 -3.82 -0.27
CA GLY A 146 -6.08 -2.62 -1.09
C GLY A 146 -7.45 -2.00 -1.30
N GLY A 147 -7.92 -1.21 -0.33
CA GLY A 147 -9.24 -0.58 -0.40
C GLY A 147 -9.26 0.74 -1.18
N SER A 148 -9.80 0.72 -2.39
CA SER A 148 -10.23 1.89 -3.17
C SER A 148 -9.17 3.00 -3.30
N GLY A 149 -9.61 4.26 -3.40
CA GLY A 149 -8.75 5.43 -3.46
C GLY A 149 -7.81 5.58 -2.25
N GLY A 150 -8.19 5.03 -1.10
CA GLY A 150 -7.37 5.07 0.10
C GLY A 150 -6.10 4.22 0.03
N ALA A 151 -6.15 3.10 -0.70
CA ALA A 151 -4.98 2.31 -1.07
C ALA A 151 -4.23 2.95 -2.24
N LEU A 152 -4.97 3.41 -3.26
CA LEU A 152 -4.39 4.01 -4.48
C LEU A 152 -3.51 5.23 -4.16
N ALA A 153 -3.85 5.99 -3.11
CA ALA A 153 -3.07 7.10 -2.59
C ALA A 153 -1.61 6.76 -2.23
N LEU A 154 -1.25 5.48 -2.10
CA LEU A 154 0.13 5.01 -1.89
C LEU A 154 0.60 4.02 -2.96
N ALA A 155 -0.21 3.77 -4.00
CA ALA A 155 0.06 2.76 -5.01
C ALA A 155 0.52 3.35 -6.36
N VAL A 156 0.66 4.67 -6.47
CA VAL A 156 1.24 5.32 -7.67
C VAL A 156 2.75 5.10 -7.69
N ALA A 157 3.18 4.04 -8.36
CA ALA A 157 4.54 3.52 -8.26
C ALA A 157 5.09 3.00 -9.60
N ASN A 158 6.42 2.87 -9.70
CA ASN A 158 7.07 2.25 -10.86
C ASN A 158 6.72 0.76 -10.96
N ARG A 159 6.60 0.10 -9.80
CA ARG A 159 6.16 -1.29 -9.70
C ARG A 159 5.10 -1.41 -8.60
N ILE A 160 4.05 -2.16 -8.89
CA ILE A 160 3.01 -2.53 -7.94
C ILE A 160 3.04 -4.04 -7.77
N TRP A 161 3.26 -4.51 -6.56
CA TRP A 161 3.27 -5.91 -6.20
C TRP A 161 2.12 -6.25 -5.27
N MET A 162 1.76 -7.52 -5.23
CA MET A 162 0.78 -8.06 -4.30
C MET A 162 1.34 -9.30 -3.63
N LEU A 163 1.04 -9.47 -2.34
CA LEU A 163 1.16 -10.79 -1.75
C LEU A 163 0.05 -11.70 -2.29
N GLU A 164 0.31 -13.00 -2.39
CA GLU A 164 -0.62 -14.00 -2.95
C GLU A 164 -2.02 -13.91 -2.35
N ASN A 165 -2.14 -13.80 -1.03
CA ASN A 165 -3.40 -13.75 -0.30
C ASN A 165 -3.80 -12.31 0.09
N SER A 166 -3.52 -11.35 -0.80
CA SER A 166 -3.99 -9.97 -0.71
C SER A 166 -5.08 -9.67 -1.74
N ILE A 167 -5.84 -8.61 -1.52
CA ILE A 167 -6.89 -8.15 -2.44
C ILE A 167 -6.67 -6.69 -2.82
N TYR A 168 -7.08 -6.28 -4.01
CA TYR A 168 -7.08 -4.87 -4.42
C TYR A 168 -8.35 -4.56 -5.21
N ALA A 169 -9.16 -3.62 -4.72
CA ALA A 169 -10.50 -3.40 -5.24
C ALA A 169 -10.91 -1.92 -5.22
N VAL A 170 -11.69 -1.49 -6.21
CA VAL A 170 -12.28 -0.14 -6.27
C VAL A 170 -13.33 0.09 -5.18
N LEU A 171 -13.98 -0.99 -4.71
CA LEU A 171 -15.05 -1.01 -3.72
C LEU A 171 -14.94 -2.30 -2.91
N SER A 172 -15.43 -2.31 -1.67
CA SER A 172 -15.50 -3.57 -0.92
C SER A 172 -16.50 -4.54 -1.57
N PRO A 173 -16.28 -5.86 -1.51
CA PRO A 173 -17.25 -6.83 -2.03
C PRO A 173 -18.64 -6.68 -1.38
N GLU A 174 -18.69 -6.35 -0.09
CA GLU A 174 -19.93 -6.05 0.63
C GLU A 174 -20.62 -4.79 0.07
N GLY A 175 -19.85 -3.74 -0.22
CA GLY A 175 -20.34 -2.51 -0.82
C GLY A 175 -20.93 -2.77 -2.21
N PHE A 176 -20.21 -3.52 -3.05
CA PHE A 176 -20.68 -3.87 -4.39
C PHE A 176 -21.99 -4.66 -4.35
N ALA A 177 -22.06 -5.71 -3.51
CA ALA A 177 -23.23 -6.57 -3.39
C ALA A 177 -24.45 -5.80 -2.88
N SER A 178 -24.27 -4.92 -1.89
CA SER A 178 -25.35 -4.09 -1.36
C SER A 178 -25.87 -3.05 -2.36
N ILE A 179 -25.02 -2.51 -3.25
CA ILE A 179 -25.44 -1.53 -4.25
C ILE A 179 -26.14 -2.20 -5.43
N LEU A 180 -25.49 -3.20 -6.04
CA LEU A 180 -25.97 -3.78 -7.30
C LEU A 180 -27.07 -4.81 -7.10
N TRP A 181 -27.02 -5.56 -6.00
CA TRP A 181 -28.00 -6.61 -5.72
C TRP A 181 -28.91 -6.33 -4.54
N LYS A 182 -28.70 -5.22 -3.82
CA LYS A 182 -29.44 -4.89 -2.59
C LYS A 182 -29.33 -5.99 -1.53
N ASP A 183 -28.24 -6.76 -1.57
CA ASP A 183 -28.02 -7.92 -0.71
C ASP A 183 -26.51 -8.06 -0.40
N GLY A 184 -26.11 -7.64 0.79
CA GLY A 184 -24.71 -7.72 1.25
C GLY A 184 -24.23 -9.15 1.52
N SER A 185 -25.14 -10.13 1.66
CA SER A 185 -24.74 -11.53 1.89
C SER A 185 -24.06 -12.15 0.68
N ARG A 186 -24.25 -11.57 -0.50
CA ARG A 186 -23.65 -11.98 -1.78
C ARG A 186 -22.23 -11.43 -2.00
N ALA A 187 -21.54 -11.00 -0.94
CA ALA A 187 -20.20 -10.41 -1.02
C ALA A 187 -19.17 -11.31 -1.72
N MET A 188 -19.21 -12.65 -1.53
CA MET A 188 -18.24 -13.53 -2.21
C MET A 188 -18.50 -13.63 -3.71
N GLU A 189 -19.77 -13.66 -4.13
CA GLU A 189 -20.13 -13.59 -5.54
C GLU A 189 -19.69 -12.27 -6.17
N ALA A 190 -19.84 -11.16 -5.43
CA ALA A 190 -19.34 -9.86 -5.85
C ALA A 190 -17.81 -9.86 -6.01
N ALA A 191 -17.09 -10.44 -5.05
CA ALA A 191 -15.63 -10.54 -5.10
C ALA A 191 -15.16 -11.27 -6.36
N GLU A 192 -15.82 -12.36 -6.75
CA GLU A 192 -15.47 -13.14 -7.95
C GLU A 192 -15.69 -12.33 -9.24
N LEU A 193 -16.81 -11.62 -9.34
CA LEU A 193 -17.10 -10.78 -10.50
C LEU A 193 -16.15 -9.59 -10.63
N MET A 194 -15.70 -9.05 -9.50
CA MET A 194 -14.82 -7.89 -9.46
C MET A 194 -13.36 -8.22 -9.77
N LYS A 195 -12.97 -9.51 -9.78
CA LYS A 195 -11.61 -9.98 -10.08
C LYS A 195 -10.51 -9.31 -9.24
N ILE A 196 -10.69 -9.33 -7.92
CA ILE A 196 -9.89 -8.53 -6.98
C ILE A 196 -8.62 -9.25 -6.47
N THR A 197 -8.38 -10.49 -6.89
CA THR A 197 -7.28 -11.29 -6.37
C THR A 197 -5.95 -10.96 -7.05
N SER A 198 -4.85 -11.22 -6.34
CA SER A 198 -3.48 -10.95 -6.80
C SER A 198 -3.17 -11.53 -8.19
N HIS A 199 -3.56 -12.78 -8.44
CA HIS A 199 -3.32 -13.46 -9.72
C HIS A 199 -4.19 -12.91 -10.86
N GLU A 200 -5.46 -12.62 -10.61
CA GLU A 200 -6.33 -12.01 -11.64
C GLU A 200 -5.81 -10.63 -12.05
N LEU A 201 -5.38 -9.82 -11.07
CA LEU A 201 -4.84 -8.49 -11.33
C LEU A 201 -3.47 -8.54 -12.02
N LEU A 202 -2.68 -9.60 -11.79
CA LEU A 202 -1.45 -9.85 -12.54
C LEU A 202 -1.77 -10.21 -14.01
N GLU A 203 -2.74 -11.10 -14.25
CA GLU A 203 -3.18 -11.47 -15.60
C GLU A 203 -3.74 -10.26 -16.37
N MET A 204 -4.44 -9.35 -15.68
CA MET A 204 -4.93 -8.09 -16.25
C MET A 204 -3.82 -7.03 -16.44
N GLY A 205 -2.60 -7.30 -15.98
CA GLY A 205 -1.46 -6.37 -16.03
C GLY A 205 -1.52 -5.22 -15.03
N ILE A 206 -2.55 -5.16 -14.18
CA ILE A 206 -2.78 -4.14 -13.16
C ILE A 206 -1.66 -4.13 -12.13
N VAL A 207 -1.09 -5.30 -11.80
CA VAL A 207 0.10 -5.42 -10.93
C VAL A 207 1.22 -6.13 -11.67
N ASP A 208 2.46 -5.89 -11.26
CA ASP A 208 3.66 -6.36 -11.96
C ASP A 208 4.21 -7.68 -11.40
N LYS A 209 3.85 -8.03 -10.17
CA LYS A 209 4.33 -9.24 -9.49
C LYS A 209 3.38 -9.70 -8.40
N VAL A 210 3.27 -11.02 -8.25
CA VAL A 210 2.67 -11.67 -7.09
C VAL A 210 3.76 -12.40 -6.32
N ILE A 211 3.87 -12.13 -5.02
CA ILE A 211 4.81 -12.81 -4.11
C ILE A 211 4.04 -13.93 -3.43
N SER A 212 4.47 -15.17 -3.65
CA SER A 212 3.83 -16.34 -3.03
C SER A 212 3.99 -16.32 -1.51
N GLU A 213 2.92 -16.66 -0.81
CA GLU A 213 2.91 -16.87 0.64
C GLU A 213 2.88 -18.38 0.96
N ALA A 214 2.62 -19.23 -0.03
CA ALA A 214 2.42 -20.66 0.13
C ALA A 214 3.64 -21.35 0.76
N GLY A 215 3.42 -21.97 1.93
CA GLY A 215 4.45 -22.75 2.63
C GLY A 215 5.54 -21.91 3.30
N LEU A 216 5.43 -20.58 3.30
CA LEU A 216 6.41 -19.70 3.94
C LEU A 216 5.97 -19.34 5.36
N SER A 217 6.90 -19.44 6.31
CA SER A 217 6.78 -18.73 7.58
C SER A 217 6.87 -17.21 7.36
N SER A 218 6.44 -16.43 8.35
CA SER A 218 6.57 -14.97 8.30
C SER A 218 8.01 -14.50 8.07
N LYS A 219 9.00 -15.20 8.65
CA LYS A 219 10.41 -14.87 8.47
C LYS A 219 10.89 -15.13 7.04
N GLU A 220 10.48 -16.26 6.45
CA GLU A 220 10.84 -16.61 5.07
C GLU A 220 10.18 -15.66 4.07
N LEU A 221 8.90 -15.30 4.30
CA LEU A 221 8.21 -14.30 3.49
C LEU A 221 8.94 -12.95 3.52
N LEU A 222 9.28 -12.45 4.70
CA LEU A 222 10.03 -11.19 4.84
C LEU A 222 11.38 -11.26 4.13
N GLY A 223 12.11 -12.38 4.23
CA GLY A 223 13.36 -12.59 3.51
C GLY A 223 13.18 -12.61 1.99
N CYS A 224 12.10 -13.24 1.49
CA CYS A 224 11.73 -13.23 0.08
C CYS A 224 11.44 -11.80 -0.40
N VAL A 225 10.59 -11.05 0.31
CA VAL A 225 10.28 -9.65 -0.05
C VAL A 225 11.54 -8.78 -0.01
N LYS A 226 12.42 -8.94 1.00
CA LYS A 226 13.71 -8.22 1.09
C LYS A 226 14.58 -8.44 -0.16
N ASN A 227 14.71 -9.69 -0.59
CA ASN A 227 15.52 -10.05 -1.75
C ASN A 227 14.92 -9.49 -3.05
N GLU A 228 13.61 -9.62 -3.23
CA GLU A 228 12.90 -9.08 -4.40
C GLU A 228 13.02 -7.55 -4.47
N LEU A 229 12.81 -6.87 -3.34
CA LEU A 229 12.96 -5.41 -3.24
C LEU A 229 14.36 -4.96 -3.64
N ARG A 230 15.41 -5.63 -3.14
CA ARG A 230 16.79 -5.28 -3.47
C ARG A 230 17.03 -5.36 -4.98
N VAL A 231 16.69 -6.49 -5.58
CA VAL A 231 16.90 -6.72 -7.02
C VAL A 231 16.15 -5.69 -7.87
N GLU A 232 14.89 -5.40 -7.54
CA GLU A 232 14.11 -4.46 -8.34
C GLU A 232 14.54 -3.01 -8.12
N LEU A 233 14.90 -2.62 -6.89
CA LEU A 233 15.39 -1.26 -6.63
C LEU A 233 16.74 -1.00 -7.29
N ASP A 234 17.66 -1.97 -7.29
CA ASP A 234 18.94 -1.87 -8.01
C ASP A 234 18.67 -1.62 -9.50
N ARG A 235 17.79 -2.42 -10.11
CA ARG A 235 17.40 -2.26 -11.51
C ARG A 235 16.76 -0.90 -11.80
N LEU A 236 15.84 -0.44 -10.96
CA LEU A 236 15.15 0.84 -11.18
C LEU A 236 16.09 2.04 -11.01
N GLN A 237 17.12 1.93 -10.18
CA GLN A 237 18.12 2.98 -10.01
C GLN A 237 19.12 3.08 -11.16
N GLU A 238 19.30 2.02 -11.95
CA GLU A 238 20.10 2.06 -13.18
C GLU A 238 19.41 2.86 -14.31
N LEU A 239 18.09 3.08 -14.21
CA LEU A 239 17.35 3.83 -15.21
C LEU A 239 17.70 5.33 -15.17
N PRO A 240 17.92 5.98 -16.32
CA PRO A 240 17.93 7.43 -16.41
C PRO A 240 16.64 8.03 -15.83
N LEU A 241 16.76 9.16 -15.14
CA LEU A 241 15.64 9.78 -14.45
C LEU A 241 14.41 10.00 -15.34
N ASP A 242 14.61 10.48 -16.57
CA ASP A 242 13.52 10.73 -17.52
C ASP A 242 12.81 9.43 -17.91
N GLN A 243 13.55 8.32 -18.02
CA GLN A 243 12.96 7.00 -18.29
C GLN A 243 12.20 6.46 -17.08
N LEU A 244 12.72 6.65 -15.86
CA LEU A 244 12.06 6.23 -14.63
C LEU A 244 10.69 6.91 -14.47
N ILE A 245 10.61 8.21 -14.74
CA ILE A 245 9.37 8.98 -14.68
C ILE A 245 8.43 8.58 -15.81
N GLU A 246 8.95 8.45 -17.03
CA GLU A 246 8.15 8.05 -18.20
C GLU A 246 7.57 6.64 -18.05
N GLU A 247 8.35 5.68 -17.54
CA GLU A 247 7.84 4.33 -17.23
C GLU A 247 6.65 4.39 -16.26
N ARG A 248 6.74 5.22 -15.22
CA ARG A 248 5.64 5.40 -14.26
C ARG A 248 4.42 6.03 -14.94
N TYR A 249 4.63 7.09 -15.73
CA TYR A 249 3.56 7.76 -16.44
C TYR A 249 2.82 6.80 -17.40
N GLN A 250 3.55 6.10 -18.26
CA GLN A 250 2.99 5.17 -19.24
C GLN A 250 2.26 3.99 -18.57
N ARG A 251 2.79 3.51 -17.44
CA ARG A 251 2.14 2.46 -16.65
C ARG A 251 0.71 2.83 -16.26
N PHE A 252 0.45 4.07 -15.85
CA PHE A 252 -0.91 4.51 -15.50
C PHE A 252 -1.70 5.00 -16.71
N ARG A 253 -1.05 5.54 -17.74
CA ARG A 253 -1.72 6.08 -18.92
C ARG A 253 -2.36 5.03 -19.84
N LYS A 254 -1.92 3.78 -19.75
CA LYS A 254 -2.50 2.65 -20.50
C LYS A 254 -3.86 2.16 -19.97
N TYR A 255 -4.32 2.68 -18.82
CA TYR A 255 -5.63 2.41 -18.23
C TYR A 255 -6.55 3.63 -18.38
#